data_AF-A0A8C2DGL7-F1
#
_entry.id   AF-A0A8C2DGL7-F1
#
_cell.length_a   1.000
_cell.length_b   1.000
_cell.length_c   1.000
_cell.angle_alpha   90.00
_cell.angle_beta   90.00
_cell.angle_gamma   90.00
#
_symmetry.space_group_name_H-M   'P 1'
#
loop_
_entity.id
_entity.type
_entity.pdbx_description
1 polymer ?
#
loop_
_entity_poly.entity_id
_entity_poly.type
_entity_poly.pdbx_seq_one_letter_code
_entity_poly.pdbx_strand_id
1 'polypeptide(L)'
;MRELHFKDNFWNTEIISTVGYDSIIQHLNDGKRTCKEIEDFMKARAAIEEKYAKELLGLSKKWMFVCLFFKAKKTYEQKCRDKEEAEQNMNRNATTSSSKQQEKLYAKTQQAKQTAEEADRIYSHNVSLLGKLREEWLNEHVKACEFFEKQEVERISTLRNVVWTHLNHLSQQCVTSDELYEEVRKSLEQCNIQEDIEHFINLRRTGDKPPGTLTTTRSPVTSSHFKSMQLILYEGEQFTNVNTHLLCILLSEPGYSLIRY
;
A
#
# COMPACT_ATOMS: atom_id res chain seq x y z
N MET A 1 20.69 35.34 -13.51
CA MET A 1 19.42 36.11 -13.60
C MET A 1 19.34 36.99 -12.35
N ARG A 2 18.47 38.01 -12.28
CA ARG A 2 18.25 38.74 -11.01
C ARG A 2 17.20 37.98 -10.20
N GLU A 3 17.42 37.83 -8.90
CA GLU A 3 16.42 37.27 -7.98
C GLU A 3 15.29 38.31 -7.77
N LEU A 4 14.09 37.81 -7.46
CA LEU A 4 12.88 38.61 -7.25
C LEU A 4 12.30 38.24 -5.90
N HIS A 5 12.07 39.22 -5.03
CA HIS A 5 11.49 38.99 -3.71
C HIS A 5 10.04 39.46 -3.60
N PHE A 6 9.25 38.83 -2.73
CA PHE A 6 7.87 39.21 -2.45
C PHE A 6 7.79 40.68 -2.00
N LYS A 7 8.73 41.10 -1.14
CA LYS A 7 8.84 42.48 -0.62
C LYS A 7 9.12 43.55 -1.67
N ASP A 8 9.50 43.17 -2.89
CA ASP A 8 9.77 44.10 -3.99
C ASP A 8 8.59 44.15 -4.99
N ASN A 9 7.69 43.15 -4.97
CA ASN A 9 6.73 42.90 -6.05
C ASN A 9 5.25 42.90 -5.61
N PHE A 10 4.92 42.64 -4.34
CA PHE A 10 3.53 42.59 -3.85
C PHE A 10 3.08 43.93 -3.22
N TRP A 11 3.28 45.02 -3.96
CA TRP A 11 2.85 46.37 -3.59
C TRP A 11 1.61 46.82 -4.37
N ASN A 12 0.95 47.88 -3.90
CA ASN A 12 -0.13 48.55 -4.61
C ASN A 12 0.01 50.08 -4.46
N THR A 13 -0.66 50.85 -5.32
CA THR A 13 -0.64 52.33 -5.30
C THR A 13 -1.45 52.89 -4.14
N GLU A 14 -2.53 52.23 -3.75
CA GLU A 14 -3.36 52.62 -2.59
C GLU A 14 -2.85 51.98 -1.30
N ILE A 15 -2.55 52.81 -0.29
CA ILE A 15 -2.08 52.36 1.04
C ILE A 15 -3.08 51.46 1.78
N ILE A 16 -4.36 51.52 1.42
CA ILE A 16 -5.44 50.69 2.00
C ILE A 16 -5.69 49.39 1.22
N SER A 17 -4.97 49.14 0.12
CA SER A 17 -5.20 47.98 -0.74
C SER A 17 -4.54 46.72 -0.19
N THR A 18 -5.36 45.71 0.14
CA THR A 18 -4.91 44.41 0.63
C THR A 18 -4.48 43.45 -0.49
N VAL A 19 -4.71 43.80 -1.76
CA VAL A 19 -4.62 42.87 -2.92
C VAL A 19 -3.28 42.12 -3.00
N GLY A 20 -2.16 42.77 -2.66
CA GLY A 20 -0.84 42.11 -2.61
C GLY A 20 -0.75 41.04 -1.51
N TYR A 21 -1.24 41.36 -0.31
CA TYR A 21 -1.34 40.42 0.80
C TYR A 21 -2.32 39.28 0.50
N ASP A 22 -3.51 39.59 -0.02
CA ASP A 22 -4.53 38.59 -0.37
C ASP A 22 -4.01 37.59 -1.42
N SER A 23 -3.21 38.07 -2.38
CA SER A 23 -2.54 37.22 -3.38
C SER A 23 -1.52 36.25 -2.76
N ILE A 24 -0.70 36.72 -1.81
CA ILE A 24 0.25 35.86 -1.07
C ILE A 24 -0.51 34.83 -0.23
N ILE A 25 -1.53 35.25 0.52
CA ILE A 25 -2.32 34.36 1.39
C ILE A 25 -3.08 33.32 0.57
N GLN A 26 -3.63 33.67 -0.60
CA GLN A 26 -4.24 32.70 -1.51
C GLN A 26 -3.21 31.67 -1.98
N HIS A 27 -2.04 32.12 -2.44
CA HIS A 27 -0.95 31.25 -2.89
C HIS A 27 -0.48 30.26 -1.81
N LEU A 28 -0.28 30.73 -0.57
CA LEU A 28 0.10 29.87 0.56
C LEU A 28 -1.00 28.85 0.93
N ASN A 29 -2.28 29.22 0.82
CA ASN A 29 -3.40 28.32 1.06
C ASN A 29 -3.52 27.22 -0.03
N ASP A 30 -3.29 27.57 -1.30
CA ASP A 30 -3.24 26.58 -2.38
C ASP A 30 -1.98 25.70 -2.30
N GLY A 31 -0.83 26.26 -1.89
CA GLY A 31 0.38 25.51 -1.58
C GLY A 31 0.18 24.50 -0.46
N LYS A 32 -0.59 24.87 0.59
CA LYS A 32 -1.03 23.96 1.67
C LYS A 32 -2.00 22.88 1.15
N ARG A 33 -2.94 23.22 0.26
CA ARG A 33 -3.84 22.23 -0.36
C ARG A 33 -3.07 21.20 -1.18
N THR A 34 -2.13 21.67 -2.01
CA THR A 34 -1.25 20.82 -2.84
C THR A 34 -0.45 19.83 -1.99
N CYS A 35 0.12 20.27 -0.87
CA CYS A 35 0.82 19.38 0.06
C CYS A 35 -0.11 18.31 0.65
N LYS A 36 -1.38 18.64 0.91
CA LYS A 36 -2.38 17.69 1.43
C LYS A 36 -2.82 16.68 0.37
N GLU A 37 -3.05 17.12 -0.86
CA GLU A 37 -3.37 16.25 -2.00
C GLU A 37 -2.25 15.22 -2.26
N ILE A 38 -0.98 15.63 -2.13
CA ILE A 38 0.19 14.74 -2.27
C ILE A 38 0.32 13.77 -1.07
N GLU A 39 0.05 14.23 0.15
CA GLU A 39 -0.01 13.36 1.35
C GLU A 39 -1.04 12.22 1.16
N ASP A 40 -2.25 12.56 0.72
CA ASP A 40 -3.33 11.59 0.58
C ASP A 40 -3.15 10.69 -0.66
N PHE A 41 -2.53 11.19 -1.74
CA PHE A 41 -2.06 10.35 -2.85
C PHE A 41 -1.04 9.29 -2.40
N MET A 42 -0.03 9.69 -1.61
CA MET A 42 0.99 8.76 -1.10
C MET A 42 0.37 7.71 -0.16
N LYS A 43 -0.61 8.07 0.67
CA LYS A 43 -1.37 7.12 1.49
C LYS A 43 -2.23 6.16 0.66
N ALA A 44 -2.94 6.66 -0.35
CA ALA A 44 -3.74 5.83 -1.25
C ALA A 44 -2.86 4.81 -1.98
N ARG A 45 -1.68 5.24 -2.46
CA ARG A 45 -0.67 4.35 -3.04
C ARG A 45 -0.17 3.30 -2.04
N ALA A 46 0.21 3.70 -0.83
CA ALA A 46 0.68 2.78 0.20
C ALA A 46 -0.38 1.71 0.58
N ALA A 47 -1.66 2.09 0.64
CA ALA A 47 -2.76 1.15 0.89
C ALA A 47 -2.96 0.14 -0.26
N ILE A 48 -2.73 0.55 -1.52
CA ILE A 48 -2.75 -0.35 -2.68
C ILE A 48 -1.57 -1.33 -2.64
N GLU A 49 -0.36 -0.84 -2.34
CA GLU A 49 0.85 -1.67 -2.21
C GLU A 49 0.72 -2.67 -1.03
N GLU A 50 0.18 -2.24 0.11
CA GLU A 50 -0.09 -3.11 1.26
C GLU A 50 -1.14 -4.19 0.93
N LYS A 51 -2.21 -3.84 0.20
CA LYS A 51 -3.21 -4.81 -0.27
C LYS A 51 -2.58 -5.83 -1.22
N TYR A 52 -1.81 -5.37 -2.22
CA TYR A 52 -1.13 -6.23 -3.18
C TYR A 52 -0.16 -7.22 -2.49
N ALA A 53 0.64 -6.73 -1.56
CA ALA A 53 1.54 -7.56 -0.75
C ALA A 53 0.75 -8.59 0.09
N LYS A 54 -0.37 -8.20 0.72
CA LYS A 54 -1.26 -9.11 1.45
C LYS A 54 -1.88 -10.19 0.56
N GLU A 55 -2.25 -9.86 -0.68
CA GLU A 55 -2.80 -10.82 -1.64
C GLU A 55 -1.74 -11.80 -2.17
N LEU A 56 -0.53 -11.33 -2.50
CA LEU A 56 0.62 -12.18 -2.86
C LEU A 56 1.01 -13.12 -1.70
N LEU A 57 1.17 -12.59 -0.48
CA LEU A 57 1.42 -13.39 0.71
C LEU A 57 0.25 -14.35 0.98
N GLY A 58 -0.98 -13.98 0.65
CA GLY A 58 -2.15 -14.83 0.69
C GLY A 58 -2.10 -16.00 -0.30
N LEU A 59 -1.56 -15.80 -1.51
CA LEU A 59 -1.36 -16.87 -2.50
C LEU A 59 -0.21 -17.81 -2.09
N SER A 60 0.94 -17.26 -1.69
CA SER A 60 2.07 -18.04 -1.14
C SER A 60 1.65 -18.86 0.09
N LYS A 61 0.93 -18.24 1.02
CA LYS A 61 0.35 -18.95 2.17
C LYS A 61 -0.73 -19.94 1.79
N LYS A 62 -1.55 -19.71 0.74
CA LYS A 62 -2.52 -20.73 0.26
C LYS A 62 -1.80 -21.98 -0.24
N TRP A 63 -0.70 -21.85 -0.98
CA TRP A 63 0.12 -22.98 -1.40
C TRP A 63 0.68 -23.76 -0.19
N MET A 64 1.28 -23.05 0.76
CA MET A 64 1.71 -23.62 2.05
C MET A 64 0.53 -24.24 2.84
N PHE A 65 -0.66 -23.64 2.79
CA PHE A 65 -1.85 -24.11 3.49
C PHE A 65 -2.49 -25.32 2.83
N VAL A 66 -2.30 -25.60 1.54
CA VAL A 66 -2.65 -26.92 0.98
C VAL A 66 -1.80 -28.00 1.65
N CYS A 67 -0.49 -27.80 1.74
CA CYS A 67 0.44 -28.70 2.40
C CYS A 67 0.20 -28.82 3.94
N LEU A 68 -0.28 -27.77 4.59
CA LEU A 68 -0.67 -27.79 6.01
C LEU A 68 -2.08 -28.31 6.24
N PHE A 69 -3.03 -28.15 5.31
CA PHE A 69 -4.41 -28.64 5.43
C PHE A 69 -4.46 -30.16 5.50
N PHE A 70 -3.68 -30.86 4.67
CA PHE A 70 -3.54 -32.31 4.77
C PHE A 70 -2.94 -32.77 6.11
N LYS A 71 -2.13 -31.93 6.79
CA LYS A 71 -1.63 -32.19 8.15
C LYS A 71 -2.67 -31.85 9.22
N ALA A 72 -3.38 -30.73 9.06
CA ALA A 72 -4.28 -30.16 10.06
C ALA A 72 -5.69 -30.77 10.07
N LYS A 73 -6.19 -31.31 8.95
CA LYS A 73 -7.45 -32.08 8.89
C LYS A 73 -7.42 -33.24 9.92
N LYS A 74 -6.29 -33.94 9.96
CA LYS A 74 -5.96 -35.02 10.93
C LYS A 74 -5.91 -34.56 12.40
N THR A 75 -5.87 -33.25 12.65
CA THR A 75 -5.86 -32.64 14.00
C THR A 75 -7.20 -31.97 14.34
N TYR A 76 -7.97 -31.52 13.34
CA TYR A 76 -9.27 -30.88 13.52
C TYR A 76 -10.32 -31.85 14.06
N GLU A 77 -10.35 -33.08 13.52
CA GLU A 77 -11.21 -34.18 13.99
C GLU A 77 -11.04 -34.50 15.49
N GLN A 78 -9.87 -34.18 16.07
CA GLN A 78 -9.61 -34.35 17.49
C GLN A 78 -10.38 -33.35 18.36
N LYS A 79 -10.54 -32.10 17.90
CA LYS A 79 -10.91 -30.95 18.74
C LYS A 79 -12.36 -30.48 18.63
N CYS A 80 -13.15 -31.03 17.72
CA CYS A 80 -14.61 -30.85 17.78
C CYS A 80 -15.24 -31.47 19.04
N ARG A 81 -14.51 -32.38 19.72
CA ARG A 81 -14.85 -32.89 21.07
C ARG A 81 -14.75 -31.83 22.17
N ASP A 82 -13.88 -30.84 21.99
CA ASP A 82 -13.38 -30.00 23.09
C ASP A 82 -14.12 -28.65 23.20
N LYS A 83 -15.20 -28.43 22.43
CA LYS A 83 -15.84 -27.10 22.26
C LYS A 83 -17.29 -26.99 22.77
N GLU A 84 -17.92 -28.06 23.25
CA GLU A 84 -19.25 -27.96 23.88
C GLU A 84 -19.23 -27.20 25.23
N GLU A 85 -18.04 -26.92 25.78
CA GLU A 85 -17.85 -26.59 27.20
C GLU A 85 -18.14 -25.11 27.61
N ALA A 86 -18.21 -24.10 26.72
CA ALA A 86 -18.16 -22.67 27.15
C ALA A 86 -18.88 -21.57 26.30
N GLU A 87 -19.50 -20.57 27.00
CA GLU A 87 -19.67 -19.07 26.75
C GLU A 87 -21.09 -18.37 26.53
N GLN A 88 -21.34 -17.10 27.04
CA GLN A 88 -22.49 -16.10 26.77
C GLN A 88 -22.47 -14.61 27.50
N ASN A 89 -22.81 -13.37 26.87
CA ASN A 89 -23.22 -11.88 27.33
C ASN A 89 -22.34 -10.51 27.03
N MET A 90 -22.54 -9.09 27.18
CA MET A 90 -23.48 -7.81 27.13
C MET A 90 -22.68 -6.35 27.25
N ASN A 91 -22.95 -4.95 27.29
CA ASN A 91 -23.90 -3.67 27.22
C ASN A 91 -23.08 -2.21 27.21
N ARG A 92 -23.39 -0.82 27.30
CA ARG A 92 -24.31 0.45 26.98
C ARG A 92 -23.71 1.88 27.56
N ASN A 93 -23.96 3.29 27.48
CA ASN A 93 -24.64 4.56 26.84
C ASN A 93 -23.98 6.00 27.38
N ALA A 94 -24.18 7.40 27.26
CA ALA A 94 -24.96 8.67 26.72
C ALA A 94 -24.14 10.11 26.88
N THR A 95 -24.37 11.51 26.82
CA THR A 95 -25.40 12.72 26.68
C THR A 95 -24.81 14.24 26.38
N THR A 96 -25.50 15.47 26.46
CA THR A 96 -25.12 16.97 26.05
C THR A 96 -25.70 18.25 26.89
N SER A 97 -25.75 19.66 26.73
CA SER A 97 -25.44 20.92 25.83
C SER A 97 -25.73 22.44 26.43
N SER A 98 -25.51 23.70 25.80
CA SER A 98 -25.68 25.18 26.39
C SER A 98 -25.83 26.55 25.49
N SER A 99 -25.88 27.88 25.97
CA SER A 99 -26.19 29.26 25.24
C SER A 99 -25.76 30.77 25.78
N LYS A 100 -26.13 32.02 25.21
CA LYS A 100 -25.65 33.51 25.51
C LYS A 100 -26.45 34.86 25.00
N GLN A 101 -26.20 36.18 25.43
CA GLN A 101 -26.88 37.55 25.04
C GLN A 101 -26.08 39.00 25.07
N GLN A 102 -26.61 40.29 24.84
CA GLN A 102 -25.93 41.71 24.83
C GLN A 102 -26.78 43.13 24.72
N GLU A 103 -26.24 44.43 24.83
CA GLU A 103 -26.96 45.85 24.83
C GLU A 103 -26.14 47.28 24.67
N LYS A 104 -26.77 48.53 24.40
CA LYS A 104 -26.55 50.04 24.82
C LYS A 104 -26.26 51.38 23.90
N LEU A 105 -26.53 52.69 24.32
CA LEU A 105 -26.41 54.08 23.57
C LEU A 105 -26.46 55.53 24.34
N TYR A 106 -26.21 56.79 23.74
CA TYR A 106 -26.79 58.26 23.95
C TYR A 106 -25.96 59.70 23.79
N ALA A 107 -26.61 60.95 23.70
CA ALA A 107 -26.29 62.47 23.81
C ALA A 107 -25.55 63.43 22.75
N LYS A 108 -25.98 64.71 22.56
CA LYS A 108 -25.35 65.73 21.62
C LYS A 108 -25.72 67.23 21.92
N THR A 109 -24.87 68.27 21.64
CA THR A 109 -25.20 69.72 21.92
C THR A 109 -24.37 70.83 21.14
N GLN A 110 -24.04 72.01 21.75
CA GLN A 110 -23.36 73.26 21.24
C GLN A 110 -21.99 73.05 20.55
N GLN A 111 -21.30 71.98 20.92
CA GLN A 111 -20.39 71.14 20.14
C GLN A 111 -19.87 71.72 18.79
N ALA A 112 -20.78 71.91 17.83
CA ALA A 112 -20.49 72.12 16.40
C ALA A 112 -19.49 73.22 16.01
N LYS A 113 -19.37 74.37 16.72
CA LYS A 113 -18.35 75.38 16.37
C LYS A 113 -16.98 75.07 16.94
N GLN A 114 -16.90 74.59 18.19
CA GLN A 114 -15.64 74.07 18.74
C GLN A 114 -15.14 72.90 17.88
N THR A 115 -16.05 72.04 17.40
CA THR A 115 -15.75 70.97 16.43
C THR A 115 -15.06 71.48 15.16
N ALA A 116 -15.22 72.73 14.70
CA ALA A 116 -14.62 73.20 13.46
C ALA A 116 -13.12 73.55 13.62
N GLU A 117 -12.76 74.38 14.60
CA GLU A 117 -11.35 74.71 14.89
C GLU A 117 -10.60 73.51 15.47
N GLU A 118 -11.30 72.66 16.22
CA GLU A 118 -10.74 71.39 16.69
C GLU A 118 -10.58 70.38 15.55
N ALA A 119 -11.45 70.37 14.53
CA ALA A 119 -11.28 69.51 13.36
C ALA A 119 -10.03 69.86 12.53
N ASP A 120 -9.62 71.14 12.46
CA ASP A 120 -8.37 71.53 11.76
C ASP A 120 -7.12 71.10 12.54
N ARG A 121 -7.13 71.29 13.88
CA ARG A 121 -6.07 70.75 14.77
C ARG A 121 -5.99 69.22 14.70
N ILE A 122 -7.14 68.55 14.77
CA ILE A 122 -7.26 67.09 14.60
C ILE A 122 -6.80 66.67 13.20
N TYR A 123 -7.14 67.40 12.14
CA TYR A 123 -6.69 67.07 10.78
C TYR A 123 -5.17 67.14 10.65
N SER A 124 -4.54 68.24 11.10
CA SER A 124 -3.09 68.38 11.10
C SER A 124 -2.38 67.31 11.95
N HIS A 125 -2.94 66.98 13.12
CA HIS A 125 -2.48 65.87 13.95
C HIS A 125 -2.61 64.51 13.24
N ASN A 126 -3.78 64.23 12.65
CA ASN A 126 -4.08 62.99 11.96
C ASN A 126 -3.22 62.79 10.70
N VAL A 127 -2.87 63.85 9.98
CA VAL A 127 -1.92 63.78 8.85
C VAL A 127 -0.51 63.41 9.33
N SER A 128 -0.05 64.01 10.44
CA SER A 128 1.24 63.63 11.05
C SER A 128 1.24 62.19 11.59
N LEU A 129 0.13 61.76 12.21
CA LEU A 129 -0.06 60.40 12.69
C LEU A 129 -0.12 59.39 11.52
N LEU A 130 -0.86 59.69 10.45
CA LEU A 130 -0.94 58.87 9.24
C LEU A 130 0.42 58.72 8.55
N GLY A 131 1.27 59.75 8.58
CA GLY A 131 2.65 59.65 8.11
C GLY A 131 3.46 58.58 8.85
N LYS A 132 3.38 58.55 10.18
CA LYS A 132 4.04 57.54 11.03
C LYS A 132 3.46 56.14 10.83
N LEU A 133 2.12 56.02 10.88
CA LEU A 133 1.42 54.76 10.65
C LEU A 133 1.73 54.18 9.25
N ARG A 134 1.94 55.02 8.24
CA ARG A 134 2.41 54.61 6.91
C ARG A 134 3.82 54.03 6.94
N GLU A 135 4.75 54.66 7.65
CA GLU A 135 6.13 54.15 7.78
C GLU A 135 6.17 52.83 8.56
N GLU A 136 5.39 52.73 9.64
CA GLU A 136 5.20 51.49 10.40
C GLU A 136 4.60 50.38 9.51
N TRP A 137 3.51 50.67 8.78
CA TRP A 137 2.86 49.72 7.87
C TRP A 137 3.78 49.24 6.74
N LEU A 138 4.54 50.13 6.10
CA LEU A 138 5.51 49.75 5.05
C LEU A 138 6.56 48.78 5.60
N ASN A 139 7.08 49.05 6.80
CA ASN A 139 8.08 48.19 7.44
C ASN A 139 7.50 46.80 7.81
N GLU A 140 6.26 46.73 8.32
CA GLU A 140 5.63 45.44 8.62
C GLU A 140 5.22 44.67 7.35
N HIS A 141 4.82 45.34 6.26
CA HIS A 141 4.54 44.68 4.98
C HIS A 141 5.79 44.03 4.37
N VAL A 142 6.95 44.70 4.45
CA VAL A 142 8.24 44.11 4.05
C VAL A 142 8.55 42.85 4.86
N LYS A 143 8.48 42.93 6.21
CA LYS A 143 8.73 41.78 7.10
C LYS A 143 7.77 40.62 6.84
N ALA A 144 6.49 40.91 6.63
CA ALA A 144 5.48 39.91 6.29
C ALA A 144 5.81 39.21 4.97
N CYS A 145 6.16 39.98 3.93
CA CYS A 145 6.58 39.43 2.64
C CYS A 145 7.82 38.53 2.75
N GLU A 146 8.87 38.95 3.47
CA GLU A 146 10.07 38.13 3.72
C GLU A 146 9.76 36.85 4.50
N PHE A 147 8.84 36.91 5.48
CA PHE A 147 8.41 35.75 6.26
C PHE A 147 7.56 34.76 5.44
N PHE A 148 6.68 35.25 4.57
CA PHE A 148 5.89 34.42 3.67
C PHE A 148 6.72 33.78 2.56
N GLU A 149 7.65 34.53 1.97
CA GLU A 149 8.62 34.02 0.99
C GLU A 149 9.47 32.90 1.60
N LYS A 150 10.00 33.10 2.81
CA LYS A 150 10.77 32.08 3.52
C LYS A 150 9.95 30.79 3.72
N GLN A 151 8.70 30.89 4.15
CA GLN A 151 7.83 29.71 4.30
C GLN A 151 7.59 29.00 2.96
N GLU A 152 7.43 29.73 1.86
CA GLU A 152 7.23 29.13 0.54
C GLU A 152 8.51 28.44 0.02
N VAL A 153 9.69 29.02 0.25
CA VAL A 153 10.99 28.38 -0.02
C VAL A 153 11.14 27.08 0.80
N GLU A 154 10.80 27.11 2.09
CA GLU A 154 10.81 25.92 2.95
C GLU A 154 9.79 24.87 2.46
N ARG A 155 8.58 25.27 2.05
CA ARG A 155 7.55 24.39 1.48
C ARG A 155 8.01 23.70 0.19
N ILE A 156 8.52 24.47 -0.76
CA ILE A 156 9.01 23.96 -2.06
C ILE A 156 10.19 23.00 -1.85
N SER A 157 11.17 23.39 -1.01
CA SER A 157 12.34 22.56 -0.71
C SER A 157 11.94 21.24 -0.05
N THR A 158 11.02 21.29 0.92
CA THR A 158 10.50 20.11 1.62
C THR A 158 9.75 19.18 0.66
N LEU A 159 8.83 19.73 -0.14
CA LEU A 159 8.00 18.94 -1.06
C LEU A 159 8.86 18.24 -2.13
N ARG A 160 9.84 18.95 -2.71
CA ARG A 160 10.83 18.36 -3.63
C ARG A 160 11.56 17.18 -2.97
N ASN A 161 12.04 17.36 -1.75
CA ASN A 161 12.81 16.33 -1.04
C ASN A 161 11.96 15.09 -0.69
N VAL A 162 10.69 15.28 -0.31
CA VAL A 162 9.73 14.19 -0.05
C VAL A 162 9.43 13.40 -1.33
N VAL A 163 9.12 14.08 -2.45
CA VAL A 163 8.86 13.42 -3.73
C VAL A 163 10.10 12.68 -4.26
N TRP A 164 11.29 13.29 -4.17
CA TRP A 164 12.57 12.66 -4.52
C TRP A 164 12.80 11.38 -3.72
N THR A 165 12.59 11.42 -2.40
CA THR A 165 12.76 10.26 -1.51
C THR A 165 11.76 9.15 -1.82
N HIS A 166 10.51 9.50 -2.12
CA HIS A 166 9.49 8.52 -2.53
C HIS A 166 9.86 7.83 -3.85
N LEU A 167 10.28 8.59 -4.88
CA LEU A 167 10.70 8.03 -6.17
C LEU A 167 11.93 7.09 -6.05
N ASN A 168 12.88 7.43 -5.17
CA ASN A 168 14.02 6.54 -4.89
C ASN A 168 13.59 5.23 -4.22
N HIS A 169 12.61 5.28 -3.31
CA HIS A 169 12.05 4.05 -2.71
C HIS A 169 11.39 3.15 -3.77
N LEU A 170 10.61 3.72 -4.69
CA LEU A 170 10.01 2.96 -5.79
C LEU A 170 11.06 2.36 -6.73
N SER A 171 12.14 3.10 -7.00
CA SER A 171 13.27 2.58 -7.79
C SER A 171 13.95 1.39 -7.10
N GLN A 172 14.12 1.44 -5.78
CA GLN A 172 14.66 0.32 -5.00
C GLN A 172 13.71 -0.90 -4.97
N GLN A 173 12.38 -0.69 -4.90
CA GLN A 173 11.41 -1.79 -5.02
C GLN A 173 11.58 -2.55 -6.35
N CYS A 174 11.85 -1.84 -7.46
CA CYS A 174 12.10 -2.46 -8.76
C CYS A 174 13.40 -3.29 -8.78
N VAL A 175 14.50 -2.75 -8.24
CA VAL A 175 15.79 -3.47 -8.14
C VAL A 175 15.62 -4.76 -7.34
N THR A 176 15.03 -4.68 -6.15
CA THR A 176 14.84 -5.85 -5.28
C THR A 176 13.83 -6.86 -5.82
N SER A 177 12.92 -6.45 -6.72
CA SER A 177 12.08 -7.40 -7.44
C SER A 177 12.88 -8.21 -8.46
N ASP A 178 13.81 -7.59 -9.21
CA ASP A 178 14.65 -8.30 -10.18
C ASP A 178 15.69 -9.21 -9.49
N GLU A 179 16.27 -8.76 -8.36
CA GLU A 179 17.12 -9.59 -7.48
C GLU A 179 16.40 -10.89 -7.07
N LEU A 180 15.14 -10.80 -6.62
CA LEU A 180 14.34 -11.96 -6.23
C LEU A 180 13.96 -12.86 -7.42
N TYR A 181 13.74 -12.31 -8.61
CA TYR A 181 13.51 -13.12 -9.81
C TYR A 181 14.77 -13.87 -10.26
N GLU A 182 15.94 -13.27 -10.06
CA GLU A 182 17.24 -13.87 -10.34
C GLU A 182 17.59 -15.01 -9.35
N GLU A 183 17.22 -14.89 -8.07
CA GLU A 183 17.31 -16.01 -7.11
C GLU A 183 16.49 -17.22 -7.56
N VAL A 184 15.28 -17.01 -8.09
CA VAL A 184 14.44 -18.09 -8.62
C VAL A 184 15.06 -18.74 -9.85
N ARG A 185 15.69 -17.98 -10.76
CA ARG A 185 16.43 -18.54 -11.91
C ARG A 185 17.56 -19.46 -11.44
N LYS A 186 18.39 -18.99 -10.50
CA LYS A 186 19.49 -19.76 -9.89
C LYS A 186 19.04 -20.99 -9.11
N SER A 187 17.81 -21.00 -8.59
CA SER A 187 17.21 -22.21 -8.01
C SER A 187 16.75 -23.22 -9.05
N LEU A 188 16.35 -22.79 -10.26
CA LEU A 188 15.95 -23.67 -11.35
C LEU A 188 17.16 -24.26 -12.08
N GLU A 189 18.28 -23.55 -12.13
CA GLU A 189 19.57 -24.04 -12.66
C GLU A 189 20.12 -25.27 -11.89
N GLN A 190 19.62 -25.54 -10.68
CA GLN A 190 19.97 -26.70 -9.86
C GLN A 190 19.13 -27.96 -10.18
N CYS A 191 18.14 -27.87 -11.07
CA CYS A 191 17.29 -29.02 -11.43
C CYS A 191 18.04 -30.00 -12.36
N ASN A 192 18.59 -31.08 -11.79
CA ASN A 192 19.20 -32.15 -12.55
C ASN A 192 18.19 -33.27 -12.85
N ILE A 193 17.57 -33.19 -14.04
CA ILE A 193 16.60 -34.16 -14.58
C ILE A 193 17.12 -35.62 -14.50
N GLN A 194 18.42 -35.84 -14.67
CA GLN A 194 19.01 -37.19 -14.61
C GLN A 194 19.04 -37.73 -13.18
N GLU A 195 19.37 -36.90 -12.18
CA GLU A 195 19.32 -37.27 -10.76
C GLU A 195 17.88 -37.55 -10.29
N ASP A 196 16.90 -36.77 -10.75
CA ASP A 196 15.47 -37.02 -10.45
C ASP A 196 14.99 -38.37 -11.02
N ILE A 197 15.37 -38.69 -12.27
CA ILE A 197 15.07 -39.98 -12.91
C ILE A 197 15.75 -41.13 -12.16
N GLU A 198 17.03 -40.99 -11.81
CA GLU A 198 17.77 -42.00 -11.05
C GLU A 198 17.22 -42.17 -9.63
N HIS A 199 16.78 -41.10 -8.97
CA HIS A 199 16.12 -41.16 -7.66
C HIS A 199 14.82 -41.97 -7.75
N PHE A 200 13.95 -41.67 -8.74
CA PHE A 200 12.71 -42.41 -8.94
C PHE A 200 12.96 -43.90 -9.24
N ILE A 201 13.91 -44.22 -10.13
CA ILE A 201 14.29 -45.60 -10.45
C ILE A 201 14.79 -46.32 -9.20
N ASN A 202 15.69 -45.71 -8.41
CA ASN A 202 16.21 -46.34 -7.20
C ASN A 202 15.14 -46.53 -6.11
N LEU A 203 14.15 -45.64 -6.04
CA LEU A 203 13.02 -45.74 -5.09
C LEU A 203 11.96 -46.78 -5.51
N ARG A 204 11.81 -47.08 -6.81
CA ARG A 204 10.66 -47.85 -7.34
C ARG A 204 11.00 -49.08 -8.20
N ARG A 205 12.28 -49.35 -8.49
CA ARG A 205 12.70 -50.50 -9.33
C ARG A 205 12.26 -51.85 -8.74
N THR A 206 11.70 -52.71 -9.59
CA THR A 206 11.19 -54.04 -9.24
C THR A 206 12.09 -55.19 -9.70
N GLY A 207 13.01 -54.93 -10.63
CA GLY A 207 13.99 -55.91 -11.15
C GLY A 207 14.95 -55.28 -12.16
N ASP A 208 16.08 -55.94 -12.40
CA ASP A 208 17.16 -55.52 -13.31
C ASP A 208 17.17 -56.29 -14.65
N LYS A 209 16.35 -57.35 -14.76
CA LYS A 209 16.36 -58.30 -15.88
C LYS A 209 15.00 -58.38 -16.57
N PRO A 210 14.96 -58.38 -17.91
CA PRO A 210 13.72 -58.62 -18.65
C PRO A 210 13.23 -60.07 -18.41
N PRO A 211 11.94 -60.36 -18.63
CA PRO A 211 11.42 -61.72 -18.60
C PRO A 211 12.21 -62.66 -19.52
N GLY A 212 12.62 -63.82 -19.00
CA GLY A 212 13.37 -64.81 -19.77
C GLY A 212 12.56 -65.38 -20.94
N THR A 213 13.24 -65.70 -22.04
CA THR A 213 12.63 -66.36 -23.20
C THR A 213 11.97 -67.69 -22.81
N LEU A 214 10.72 -67.90 -23.23
CA LEU A 214 9.93 -69.11 -22.93
C LEU A 214 10.49 -70.36 -23.63
N THR A 215 11.51 -70.99 -23.04
CA THR A 215 12.01 -72.30 -23.47
C THR A 215 10.94 -73.37 -23.18
N THR A 216 10.29 -73.87 -24.23
CA THR A 216 9.28 -74.94 -24.08
C THR A 216 9.96 -76.29 -23.84
N THR A 217 10.42 -76.52 -22.62
CA THR A 217 10.78 -77.86 -22.14
C THR A 217 9.50 -78.70 -22.05
N ARG A 218 9.30 -79.60 -23.02
CA ARG A 218 8.26 -80.63 -22.95
C ARG A 218 8.59 -81.65 -21.87
N SER A 219 8.29 -81.33 -20.61
CA SER A 219 8.12 -82.36 -19.58
C SER A 219 7.00 -83.31 -20.02
N PRO A 220 7.16 -84.64 -19.88
CA PRO A 220 6.08 -85.59 -20.12
C PRO A 220 4.86 -85.25 -19.25
N VAL A 221 3.68 -85.20 -19.86
CA VAL A 221 2.44 -84.84 -19.15
C VAL A 221 1.95 -86.02 -18.32
N THR A 222 2.19 -85.99 -17.02
CA THR A 222 1.38 -86.73 -16.03
C THR A 222 0.34 -85.78 -15.43
N SER A 223 -0.90 -86.25 -15.33
CA SER A 223 -2.06 -85.37 -15.08
C SER A 223 -2.16 -84.88 -13.63
N SER A 224 -2.15 -83.56 -13.43
CA SER A 224 -3.25 -82.78 -12.81
C SER A 224 -2.80 -81.37 -12.40
N HIS A 225 -3.75 -80.42 -12.32
CA HIS A 225 -3.58 -78.97 -12.06
C HIS A 225 -3.21 -78.08 -13.26
N PHE A 226 -4.19 -77.83 -14.11
CA PHE A 226 -4.22 -76.64 -14.96
C PHE A 226 -4.59 -75.42 -14.08
N LYS A 227 -3.63 -74.57 -13.70
CA LYS A 227 -3.93 -73.27 -13.08
C LYS A 227 -4.17 -72.24 -14.17
N SER A 228 -5.34 -71.61 -14.17
CA SER A 228 -5.66 -70.53 -15.12
C SER A 228 -4.68 -69.36 -15.00
N MET A 229 -4.07 -68.97 -16.12
CA MET A 229 -3.51 -67.64 -16.28
C MET A 229 -4.65 -66.68 -16.61
N GLN A 230 -4.95 -65.75 -15.70
CA GLN A 230 -6.00 -64.75 -15.89
C GLN A 230 -5.38 -63.50 -16.51
N LEU A 231 -5.63 -63.30 -17.82
CA LEU A 231 -5.11 -62.15 -18.57
C LEU A 231 -5.95 -60.91 -18.23
N ILE A 232 -5.39 -59.97 -17.46
CA ILE A 232 -6.04 -58.69 -17.18
C ILE A 232 -5.79 -57.76 -18.38
N LEU A 233 -6.79 -57.64 -19.25
CA LEU A 233 -6.87 -56.54 -20.21
C LEU A 233 -7.42 -55.31 -19.46
N TYR A 234 -6.69 -54.20 -19.53
CA TYR A 234 -7.13 -52.92 -18.98
C TYR A 234 -7.78 -52.11 -20.11
N GLU A 235 -9.10 -51.90 -20.04
CA GLU A 235 -9.80 -51.06 -21.01
C GLU A 235 -9.50 -49.58 -20.72
N GLY A 236 -9.30 -48.79 -21.78
CA GLY A 236 -8.96 -47.38 -21.67
C GLY A 236 -10.17 -46.47 -21.84
N GLU A 237 -10.56 -45.78 -20.77
CA GLU A 237 -11.56 -44.69 -20.86
C GLU A 237 -10.96 -43.45 -21.56
N GLN A 238 -11.78 -42.74 -22.32
CA GLN A 238 -11.37 -41.51 -23.01
C GLN A 238 -11.59 -40.27 -22.13
N PHE A 239 -10.51 -39.56 -21.79
CA PHE A 239 -10.57 -38.37 -20.94
C PHE A 239 -10.64 -37.08 -21.77
N THR A 240 -11.67 -36.28 -21.53
CA THR A 240 -12.06 -35.13 -22.38
C THR A 240 -11.76 -33.75 -21.78
N ASN A 241 -11.00 -33.65 -20.69
CA ASN A 241 -10.59 -32.35 -20.13
C ASN A 241 -9.16 -32.35 -19.54
N VAL A 242 -8.22 -31.80 -20.31
CA VAL A 242 -6.77 -31.81 -20.02
C VAL A 242 -6.41 -31.05 -18.74
N ASN A 243 -7.06 -29.92 -18.47
CA ASN A 243 -6.69 -29.03 -17.35
C ASN A 243 -7.06 -29.60 -15.98
N THR A 244 -8.21 -30.27 -15.87
CA THR A 244 -8.59 -30.98 -14.64
C THR A 244 -7.69 -32.20 -14.41
N HIS A 245 -7.33 -32.89 -15.50
CA HIS A 245 -6.56 -34.13 -15.44
C HIS A 245 -5.10 -33.92 -14.99
N LEU A 246 -4.48 -32.79 -15.33
CA LEU A 246 -3.13 -32.45 -14.86
C LEU A 246 -3.11 -32.33 -13.31
N LEU A 247 -4.12 -31.69 -12.74
CA LEU A 247 -4.24 -31.54 -11.28
C LEU A 247 -4.50 -32.88 -10.59
N CYS A 248 -5.30 -33.77 -11.19
CA CYS A 248 -5.57 -35.10 -10.64
C CYS A 248 -4.37 -36.06 -10.71
N ILE A 249 -3.59 -36.05 -11.81
CA ILE A 249 -2.35 -36.87 -11.91
C ILE A 249 -1.37 -36.50 -10.79
N LEU A 250 -1.14 -35.21 -10.59
CA LEU A 250 -0.19 -34.71 -9.59
C LEU A 250 -0.62 -34.93 -8.13
N LEU A 251 -1.90 -35.28 -7.88
CA LEU A 251 -2.47 -35.38 -6.54
C LEU A 251 -2.97 -36.79 -6.13
N SER A 252 -3.00 -37.76 -7.06
CA SER A 252 -3.53 -39.12 -6.77
C SER A 252 -2.46 -40.20 -6.63
N GLU A 253 -1.30 -40.03 -7.26
CA GLU A 253 -0.20 -41.00 -7.27
C GLU A 253 0.86 -40.67 -6.20
N PRO A 254 1.17 -41.59 -5.25
CA PRO A 254 2.22 -41.38 -4.26
C PRO A 254 3.61 -41.52 -4.92
N GLY A 255 4.04 -40.46 -5.60
CA GLY A 255 5.32 -40.39 -6.32
C GLY A 255 5.61 -39.06 -7.02
N TYR A 256 4.61 -38.30 -7.46
CA TYR A 256 4.82 -37.04 -8.22
C TYR A 256 5.22 -35.86 -7.33
N SER A 257 6.47 -35.89 -6.90
CA SER A 257 7.15 -34.80 -6.22
C SER A 257 7.86 -33.90 -7.25
N LEU A 258 7.14 -32.94 -7.83
CA LEU A 258 7.71 -32.07 -8.89
C LEU A 258 8.76 -31.06 -8.36
N ILE A 259 8.73 -30.73 -7.06
CA ILE A 259 9.85 -30.13 -6.31
C ILE A 259 9.83 -30.69 -4.88
N ARG A 260 10.97 -31.19 -4.39
CA ARG A 260 11.20 -31.49 -2.96
C ARG A 260 12.61 -31.07 -2.53
N TYR A 261 12.72 -29.81 -2.14
CA TYR A 261 13.74 -29.28 -1.24
C TYR A 261 13.02 -28.38 -0.23
#